data_AF-A0A519T481-F1
#
_entry.id   AF-A0A519T481-F1
#
_cell.length_a   1.000
_cell.length_b   1.000
_cell.length_c   1.000
_cell.angle_alpha   90.00
_cell.angle_beta   90.00
_cell.angle_gamma   90.00
#
_symmetry.space_group_name_H-M   'P 1'
#
loop_
_entity.id
_entity.type
_entity.pdbx_description
1 polymer ?
#
loop_
_entity_poly.entity_id
_entity_poly.type
_entity_poly.pdbx_seq_one_letter_code
_entity_poly.pdbx_strand_id
1 'polypeptide(L)'
;MEVGCYTLAEATAAAPFLDYAVCLDDSARPANHSGDWPVQGQVYPVRVVDSRLEGIPLVHVLTFMGDAPYYNAFAPHRFQITHRLYLN
;
A
#
# COMPACT_ATOMS: atom_id res chain seq x y z
N MET A 1 1.74 -11.44 -12.25
CA MET A 1 1.88 -10.23 -11.42
C MET A 1 1.68 -10.66 -9.97
N GLU A 2 2.68 -10.40 -9.12
CA GLU A 2 2.82 -10.96 -7.75
C GLU A 2 1.80 -10.39 -6.76
N VAL A 3 1.44 -9.12 -6.95
CA VAL A 3 0.44 -8.37 -6.21
C VAL A 3 -0.39 -7.58 -7.24
N GLY A 4 -1.69 -7.44 -7.04
CA GLY A 4 -2.50 -6.52 -7.85
C GLY A 4 -2.07 -5.08 -7.57
N CYS A 5 -1.16 -4.53 -8.37
CA CYS A 5 -0.70 -3.15 -8.23
C CYS A 5 -1.73 -2.22 -8.87
N TYR A 6 -2.70 -1.77 -8.08
CA TYR A 6 -3.67 -0.77 -8.52
C TYR A 6 -3.10 0.64 -8.38
N THR A 7 -3.13 1.43 -9.46
CA THR A 7 -3.09 2.89 -9.33
C THR A 7 -4.29 3.40 -8.53
N LEU A 8 -4.22 4.62 -8.01
CA LEU A 8 -5.37 5.24 -7.34
C LEU A 8 -6.63 5.23 -8.21
N ALA A 9 -6.51 5.55 -9.50
CA ALA A 9 -7.64 5.55 -10.44
C ALA A 9 -8.26 4.16 -10.59
N GLU A 10 -7.43 3.13 -10.79
CA GLU A 10 -7.90 1.74 -10.89
C GLU A 10 -8.53 1.28 -9.57
N ALA A 11 -7.96 1.66 -8.43
CA ALA A 11 -8.50 1.30 -7.12
C ALA A 11 -9.89 1.92 -6.87
N THR A 12 -10.12 3.16 -7.32
CA THR A 12 -11.44 3.81 -7.23
C THR A 12 -12.47 3.23 -8.20
N ALA A 13 -12.03 2.67 -9.34
CA ALA A 13 -12.91 1.97 -10.27
C ALA A 13 -13.24 0.55 -9.78
N ALA A 14 -12.30 -0.12 -9.10
CA ALA A 14 -12.44 -1.50 -8.67
C ALA A 14 -13.31 -1.69 -7.42
N ALA A 15 -13.42 -0.67 -6.56
CA ALA A 15 -14.30 -0.74 -5.39
C ALA A 15 -14.88 0.64 -5.04
N PRO A 16 -16.11 0.70 -4.49
CA PRO A 16 -16.79 1.95 -4.15
C PRO A 16 -16.28 2.60 -2.85
N PHE A 17 -15.02 2.35 -2.48
CA PHE A 17 -14.42 2.90 -1.28
C PHE A 17 -12.89 2.98 -1.39
N LEU A 18 -12.27 3.85 -0.60
CA LEU A 18 -10.83 3.88 -0.34
C LEU A 18 -10.58 3.66 1.16
N ASP A 19 -9.60 2.84 1.48
CA ASP A 19 -9.08 2.77 2.85
C ASP A 19 -7.92 3.74 2.98
N TYR A 20 -7.78 4.35 4.14
CA TYR A 20 -6.65 5.19 4.50
C TYR A 20 -5.91 4.59 5.68
N ALA A 21 -4.58 4.55 5.60
CA ALA A 21 -3.73 4.06 6.66
C ALA A 21 -2.68 5.09 7.05
N VAL A 22 -2.40 5.18 8.36
CA VAL A 22 -1.24 5.91 8.87
C VAL A 22 -0.02 5.00 8.87
N CYS A 23 1.13 5.51 8.45
CA CYS A 23 2.40 4.82 8.61
C CYS A 23 2.86 4.92 10.07
N LEU A 24 3.05 3.76 10.71
CA LEU A 24 3.54 3.65 12.09
C LEU A 24 5.06 3.52 12.16
N ASP A 25 5.66 2.91 11.13
CA ASP A 25 7.09 2.58 11.10
C ASP A 25 7.64 2.67 9.67
N ASP A 26 8.50 3.67 9.44
CA ASP A 26 9.26 3.88 8.21
C ASP A 26 10.73 3.45 8.33
N SER A 27 11.11 2.77 9.41
CA SER A 27 12.49 2.31 9.61
C SER A 27 12.86 1.16 8.68
N ALA A 28 14.15 0.84 8.61
CA ALA A 28 14.67 -0.32 7.88
C ALA A 28 14.27 -0.34 6.39
N ARG A 29 14.34 0.81 5.69
CA ARG A 29 14.28 0.87 4.23
C ARG A 29 15.38 -0.04 3.65
N PRO A 30 15.03 -1.10 2.88
CA PRO A 30 16.03 -1.97 2.28
C PRO A 30 16.97 -1.19 1.35
N ALA A 31 18.26 -1.51 1.38
CA ALA A 31 19.25 -0.84 0.52
C ALA A 31 18.97 -1.04 -0.99
N ASN A 32 18.27 -2.12 -1.33
CA ASN A 32 17.83 -2.44 -2.69
C ASN A 32 16.39 -1.97 -3.00
N HIS A 33 15.76 -1.19 -2.13
CA HIS A 33 14.42 -0.65 -2.38
C HIS A 33 14.46 0.46 -3.43
N SER A 34 13.74 0.26 -4.54
CA SER A 34 13.52 1.29 -5.57
C SER A 34 12.13 1.91 -5.41
N GLY A 35 12.06 3.23 -5.62
CA GLY A 35 10.80 3.99 -5.57
C GLY A 35 10.52 4.67 -4.23
N ASP A 36 9.25 5.01 -4.04
CA ASP A 36 8.77 5.74 -2.89
C ASP A 36 8.85 4.90 -1.61
N TRP A 37 9.00 5.59 -0.49
CA TRP A 37 9.05 4.98 0.84
C TRP A 37 8.13 5.78 1.77
N PRO A 38 7.32 5.12 2.62
CA PRO A 38 6.40 5.82 3.50
C PRO A 38 7.15 6.62 4.56
N VAL A 39 6.48 7.63 5.09
CA VAL A 39 7.01 8.48 6.16
C VAL A 39 6.14 8.28 7.39
N GLN A 40 6.77 8.04 8.54
CA GLN A 40 6.08 7.83 9.80
C GLN A 40 5.12 8.99 10.13
N GLY A 41 3.89 8.67 10.55
CA GLY A 41 2.84 9.62 10.89
C GLY A 41 2.03 10.15 9.70
N GLN A 42 2.47 9.92 8.45
CA GLN A 42 1.70 10.30 7.27
C GLN A 42 0.57 9.31 6.99
N VAL A 43 -0.51 9.84 6.42
CA VAL A 43 -1.70 9.06 6.05
C VAL A 43 -1.77 8.92 4.53
N TYR A 44 -1.99 7.70 4.06
CA TYR A 44 -2.03 7.38 2.64
C TYR A 44 -3.31 6.62 2.26
N PRO A 45 -3.84 6.81 1.05
CA PRO A 45 -4.84 5.91 0.50
C PRO A 45 -4.19 4.57 0.15
N VAL A 46 -4.79 3.47 0.60
CA VAL A 46 -4.21 2.14 0.49
C VAL A 46 -5.20 1.08 0.01
N ARG A 47 -4.64 -0.06 -0.41
CA ARG A 47 -5.36 -1.33 -0.55
C ARG A 47 -4.65 -2.41 0.26
N VAL A 48 -5.42 -3.23 0.96
CA VAL A 48 -4.92 -4.50 1.48
C VAL A 48 -5.07 -5.54 0.39
N VAL A 49 -3.98 -6.20 0.05
CA VAL A 49 -3.87 -7.15 -1.05
C VAL A 49 -3.19 -8.41 -0.54
N ASP A 50 -3.69 -9.59 -0.94
CA ASP A 50 -3.10 -10.85 -0.52
C ASP A 50 -1.78 -11.10 -1.27
N SER A 51 -0.69 -11.33 -0.53
CA SER A 51 0.57 -11.79 -1.12
C SER A 51 0.42 -13.23 -1.60
N ARG A 52 0.63 -13.46 -2.90
CA ARG A 52 0.59 -14.83 -3.47
C ARG A 52 1.84 -15.67 -3.13
N LEU A 53 2.93 -15.04 -2.69
CA LEU A 53 4.18 -15.71 -2.32
C LEU A 53 4.30 -15.90 -0.79
N GLU A 54 3.97 -14.87 -0.02
CA GLU A 54 4.21 -14.88 1.42
C GLU A 54 2.99 -15.34 2.23
N GLY A 55 1.81 -15.45 1.62
CA GLY A 55 0.57 -15.87 2.29
C GLY A 55 0.10 -14.90 3.38
N ILE A 56 0.66 -13.68 3.42
CA ILE A 56 0.28 -12.61 4.34
C ILE A 56 -0.35 -11.44 3.57
N PRO A 57 -1.26 -10.68 4.18
CA PRO A 57 -1.78 -9.45 3.59
C PRO A 57 -0.66 -8.40 3.52
N LEU A 58 -0.59 -7.68 2.40
CA LEU A 58 0.29 -6.53 2.20
C LEU A 58 -0.54 -5.25 2.08
N VAL A 59 0.06 -4.12 2.44
CA VAL A 59 -0.53 -2.79 2.30
C VAL A 59 0.08 -2.12 1.09
N HIS A 60 -0.70 -1.98 0.02
CA HIS A 60 -0.32 -1.28 -1.20
C HIS A 60 -0.69 0.20 -1.10
N VAL A 61 0.31 1.09 -1.17
CA VAL A 61 0.10 2.54 -1.15
C VAL A 61 -0.21 3.03 -2.56
N LEU A 62 -1.44 3.53 -2.77
CA LEU A 62 -2.00 3.77 -4.11
C LEU A 62 -1.40 4.98 -4.85
N THR A 63 -0.72 5.86 -4.12
CA THR A 63 -0.09 7.09 -4.66
C THR A 63 1.40 6.94 -4.89
N PHE A 64 1.98 5.79 -4.54
CA PHE A 64 3.40 5.55 -4.69
C PHE A 64 3.73 4.99 -6.07
N MET A 65 4.97 5.24 -6.51
CA MET A 65 5.57 4.70 -7.71
C MET A 65 6.78 3.85 -7.34
N GLY A 66 6.86 2.65 -7.89
CA GLY A 66 7.91 1.68 -7.61
C GLY A 66 8.04 0.69 -8.75
N ASP A 67 9.27 0.26 -9.01
CA ASP A 67 9.57 -0.73 -10.05
C ASP A 67 9.41 -2.15 -9.53
N ALA A 68 9.19 -3.08 -10.46
CA ALA A 68 9.11 -4.52 -10.18
C ALA A 68 10.37 -5.03 -9.45
N PRO A 69 10.27 -6.07 -8.60
CA PRO A 69 9.07 -6.89 -8.33
C PRO A 69 8.20 -6.40 -7.15
N TYR A 70 8.71 -5.45 -6.35
CA TYR A 70 8.02 -5.00 -5.13
C TYR A 70 7.30 -3.68 -5.37
N TYR A 71 6.15 -3.76 -6.03
CA TYR A 71 5.29 -2.64 -6.38
C TYR A 71 4.62 -2.05 -5.12
N ASN A 72 5.30 -1.12 -4.43
CA ASN A 72 4.75 -0.26 -3.36
C ASN A 72 3.90 -0.97 -2.28
N ALA A 73 4.16 -2.25 -2.06
CA ALA A 73 3.44 -3.11 -1.15
C ALA A 73 4.32 -3.35 0.07
N PHE A 74 3.78 -3.05 1.23
CA PHE A 74 4.53 -3.04 2.49
C PHE A 74 3.93 -4.03 3.47
N ALA A 75 4.76 -4.51 4.38
CA ALA A 75 4.33 -5.38 5.46
C ALA A 75 3.25 -4.69 6.31
N PRO A 76 2.21 -5.42 6.75
CA PRO A 76 1.03 -4.84 7.36
C PRO A 76 1.31 -4.16 8.70
N HIS A 77 2.31 -4.63 9.46
CA HIS A 77 2.67 -4.04 10.76
C HIS A 77 3.17 -2.58 10.66
N ARG A 78 3.59 -2.12 9.47
CA ARG A 78 4.04 -0.74 9.25
C ARG A 78 2.89 0.26 9.18
N PHE A 79 1.66 -0.22 9.07
CA PHE A 79 0.49 0.62 8.80
C PHE A 79 -0.67 0.27 9.72
N GLN A 80 -1.44 1.28 10.09
CA GLN A 80 -2.72 1.11 10.75
C GLN A 80 -3.82 1.74 9.90
N ILE A 81 -4.83 0.95 9.52
CA ILE A 81 -6.01 1.47 8.85
C ILE A 81 -6.75 2.39 9.82
N THR A 82 -7.02 3.61 9.39
CA THR A 82 -7.67 4.64 10.20
C THR A 82 -9.09 4.94 9.74
N HIS A 83 -9.33 4.96 8.43
CA HIS A 83 -10.61 5.36 7.85
C HIS A 83 -10.93 4.55 6.60
N ARG A 84 -12.23 4.42 6.33
CA ARG A 84 -12.77 4.00 5.04
C ARG A 84 -13.65 5.12 4.49
N LEU A 85 -13.30 5.65 3.33
CA LEU A 85 -14.08 6.63 2.60
C LEU A 85 -14.89 5.92 1.51
N TYR A 86 -16.21 6.09 1.50
CA TYR A 86 -17.06 5.60 0.41
C TYR A 86 -17.15 6.65 -0.70
N LEU A 87 -17.11 6.22 -1.97
CA LEU A 87 -16.94 7.08 -3.15
C LEU A 87 -18.28 7.46 -3.83
N ASN A 88 -19.38 7.38 -3.08
CA ASN A 88 -20.74 7.55 -3.58
C ASN A 88 -21.21 9.00 -3.43
#